data_AF-A0A3N5F757-F1
#
_entry.id   AF-A0A3N5F757-F1
#
_cell.length_a   1.000
_cell.length_b   1.000
_cell.length_c   1.000
_cell.angle_alpha   90.00
_cell.angle_beta   90.00
_cell.angle_gamma   90.00
#
_symmetry.space_group_name_H-M   'P 1'
#
loop_
_entity.id
_entity.type
_entity.pdbx_description
1 polymer ?
#
loop_
_entity_poly.entity_id
_entity_poly.type
_entity_poly.pdbx_seq_one_letter_code
_entity_poly.pdbx_strand_id
1 'polypeptide(L)'
;MTLRERILAADDIPSELVDLPKQWGEGKVLVKGLTAGELSDFVRKYADQPAKLQNAELLILCLKDPESGKPVFEQADRDGLVKKAAGPVMALVR
;
A
#
# COMPACT_ATOMS: atom_id res chain seq x y z
N MET A 1 17.72 -12.37 -25.85
CA MET A 1 17.46 -11.62 -24.61
C MET A 1 18.60 -11.88 -23.62
N THR A 2 19.24 -10.83 -23.12
CA THR A 2 20.36 -10.89 -22.15
C THR A 2 19.84 -10.98 -20.72
N LEU A 3 20.73 -11.29 -19.76
CA LEU A 3 20.39 -11.24 -18.33
C LEU A 3 19.90 -9.85 -17.90
N ARG A 4 20.56 -8.78 -18.38
CA ARG A 4 20.18 -7.39 -18.12
C ARG A 4 18.74 -7.10 -18.56
N GLU A 5 18.39 -7.50 -19.78
CA GLU A 5 17.05 -7.29 -20.34
C GLU A 5 15.99 -8.06 -19.55
N ARG A 6 16.30 -9.29 -19.09
CA ARG A 6 15.39 -10.10 -18.28
C ARG A 6 15.09 -9.45 -16.93
N ILE A 7 16.10 -8.90 -16.26
CA ILE A 7 15.93 -8.23 -14.96
C ILE A 7 15.09 -6.97 -15.14
N LEU A 8 15.41 -6.12 -16.13
CA LEU A 8 14.69 -4.84 -16.33
C LEU A 8 13.25 -5.00 -16.83
N ALA A 9 12.89 -6.17 -17.36
CA ALA A 9 11.54 -6.45 -17.87
C ALA A 9 10.71 -7.32 -16.91
N ALA A 10 11.24 -7.73 -15.77
CA ALA A 10 10.51 -8.52 -14.80
C ALA A 10 9.42 -7.66 -14.11
N ASP A 11 8.23 -8.23 -13.95
CA ASP A 11 7.22 -7.70 -13.02
C ASP A 11 7.41 -8.41 -11.68
N ASP A 12 8.32 -7.85 -10.87
CA ASP A 12 8.78 -8.42 -9.60
C ASP A 12 8.21 -7.69 -8.38
N ILE A 13 7.26 -6.77 -8.59
CA ILE A 13 6.56 -6.08 -7.52
C ILE A 13 5.38 -6.96 -7.08
N PRO A 14 5.39 -7.53 -5.86
CA PRO A 14 4.31 -8.38 -5.41
C PRO A 14 3.00 -7.61 -5.36
N SER A 15 1.92 -8.25 -5.79
CA SER A 15 0.57 -7.71 -5.63
C SER A 15 -0.45 -8.81 -5.39
N GLU A 16 -1.47 -8.51 -4.60
CA GLU A 16 -2.52 -9.46 -4.20
C GLU A 16 -3.88 -8.77 -4.18
N LEU A 17 -4.92 -9.43 -4.70
CA LEU A 17 -6.30 -9.02 -4.47
C LEU A 17 -6.75 -9.54 -3.11
N VAL A 18 -6.98 -8.61 -2.19
CA VAL A 18 -7.37 -8.91 -0.81
C VAL A 18 -8.81 -8.46 -0.58
N ASP A 19 -9.60 -9.29 0.11
CA ASP A 19 -10.95 -8.90 0.54
C ASP A 19 -10.87 -7.72 1.52
N LEU A 20 -11.76 -6.74 1.34
CA LEU A 20 -11.86 -5.64 2.29
C LEU A 20 -12.29 -6.18 3.67
N PRO A 21 -11.77 -5.59 4.77
CA PRO A 21 -12.30 -5.86 6.09
C PRO A 21 -13.81 -5.61 6.11
N LYS A 22 -14.59 -6.53 6.68
CA LYS A 22 -16.06 -6.48 6.68
C LYS A 22 -16.63 -5.14 7.19
N GLN A 23 -15.92 -4.49 8.12
CA GLN A 23 -16.32 -3.19 8.69
C GLN A 23 -16.20 -2.03 7.70
N TRP A 24 -15.52 -2.22 6.56
CA TRP A 24 -15.32 -1.21 5.52
C TRP A 24 -16.23 -1.45 4.31
N GLY A 25 -17.04 -2.51 4.34
CA GLY A 25 -18.00 -2.86 3.29
C GLY A 25 -17.59 -4.13 2.55
N GLU A 26 -18.33 -4.38 1.46
CA GLU A 26 -18.07 -5.48 0.54
C GLU A 26 -17.16 -5.00 -0.59
N GLY A 27 -16.26 -5.87 -1.05
CA GLY A 27 -15.36 -5.59 -2.15
C GLY A 27 -13.95 -6.12 -1.94
N LYS A 28 -13.11 -5.88 -2.95
CA LYS A 28 -11.69 -6.26 -2.95
C LYS A 28 -10.83 -5.04 -3.22
N VAL A 29 -9.62 -5.06 -2.69
CA VAL A 29 -8.59 -4.07 -2.98
C VAL A 29 -7.35 -4.76 -3.51
N LEU A 30 -6.64 -4.13 -4.44
CA LEU A 30 -5.33 -4.59 -4.86
C LEU A 30 -4.30 -4.02 -3.88
N VAL A 31 -3.64 -4.89 -3.11
CA VAL A 31 -2.50 -4.51 -2.29
C VAL A 31 -1.24 -4.72 -3.13
N LYS A 32 -0.57 -3.63 -3.51
CA LYS A 32 0.66 -3.65 -4.30
C LYS A 32 1.84 -3.26 -3.42
N GLY A 33 2.92 -4.05 -3.49
CA GLY A 33 4.17 -3.74 -2.83
C GLY A 33 4.82 -2.45 -3.36
N LEU A 34 5.75 -1.92 -2.57
CA LEU A 34 6.52 -0.73 -2.94
C LEU A 34 7.65 -1.10 -3.90
N THR A 35 7.93 -0.22 -4.85
CA THR A 35 9.23 -0.21 -5.55
C THR A 35 10.36 0.09 -4.56
N ALA A 36 11.61 -0.22 -4.93
CA ALA A 36 12.78 0.12 -4.12
C ALA A 36 12.88 1.64 -3.84
N GLY A 37 12.47 2.48 -4.79
CA GLY A 37 12.45 3.94 -4.64
C GLY A 37 11.40 4.39 -3.63
N GLU A 38 10.16 3.92 -3.79
CA GLU A 38 9.06 4.24 -2.87
C GLU A 38 9.34 3.76 -1.44
N LEU A 39 9.92 2.57 -1.27
CA LEU A 39 10.33 2.07 0.04
C LEU A 39 11.41 2.96 0.67
N SER A 40 12.42 3.36 -0.12
CA SER A 40 13.48 4.25 0.36
C SER A 40 12.94 5.61 0.80
N ASP A 41 12.02 6.18 0.01
CA ASP A 41 11.36 7.44 0.34
C ASP A 41 10.46 7.32 1.56
N PHE A 42 9.72 6.21 1.69
CA PHE A 42 8.91 5.90 2.86
C PHE A 42 9.77 5.82 4.13
N VAL A 43 10.84 5.02 4.11
CA VAL A 43 11.75 4.88 5.26
C VAL A 43 12.37 6.24 5.60
N ARG A 44 12.89 6.98 4.63
CA ARG A 44 13.49 8.30 4.86
C ARG A 44 12.51 9.27 5.52
N LYS A 45 11.23 9.24 5.13
CA LYS A 45 10.22 10.20 5.60
C LYS A 45 9.54 9.78 6.90
N TYR A 46 9.39 8.48 7.14
CA TYR A 46 8.53 7.95 8.21
C TYR A 46 9.23 7.05 9.24
N ALA A 47 10.55 6.79 9.12
CA ALA A 47 11.28 5.96 10.09
C ALA A 47 11.12 6.43 11.54
N ASP A 48 11.19 7.74 11.79
CA ASP A 48 11.04 8.33 13.13
C ASP A 48 9.60 8.71 13.48
N GLN A 49 8.64 8.41 12.59
CA GLN A 49 7.23 8.74 12.81
C GLN A 49 6.54 7.65 13.62
N PRO A 50 5.52 7.99 14.44
CA PRO A 50 4.70 7.00 15.12
C PRO A 50 4.12 5.95 14.16
N ALA A 51 4.04 4.69 14.61
CA ALA A 51 3.51 3.57 13.81
C ALA A 51 2.13 3.86 13.18
N LYS A 52 1.27 4.63 13.85
CA LYS A 52 -0.03 5.04 13.29
C LYS A 52 0.10 5.83 11.98
N LEU A 53 1.10 6.71 11.87
CA LEU A 53 1.35 7.50 10.66
C LEU A 53 2.01 6.63 9.59
N GLN A 54 2.93 5.75 9.97
CA GLN A 54 3.52 4.76 9.07
C GLN A 54 2.44 3.87 8.43
N ASN A 55 1.52 3.33 9.23
CA ASN A 55 0.44 2.47 8.76
C ASN A 55 -0.53 3.21 7.83
N ALA A 56 -0.92 4.43 8.19
CA ALA A 56 -1.79 5.24 7.32
C ALA A 56 -1.14 5.52 5.97
N GLU A 57 0.16 5.81 5.96
CA GLU A 57 0.91 6.04 4.73
C GLU A 57 1.07 4.76 3.89
N LEU A 58 1.33 3.61 4.52
CA LEU A 58 1.38 2.33 3.81
C LEU A 58 0.05 2.02 3.14
N LEU A 59 -1.09 2.35 3.77
CA LEU A 59 -2.39 2.19 3.12
C LEU A 59 -2.52 3.07 1.86
N ILE A 60 -2.09 4.33 1.92
CA ILE A 60 -2.14 5.27 0.79
C ILE A 60 -1.25 4.78 -0.37
N LEU A 61 -0.06 4.28 -0.06
CA LEU A 61 0.89 3.83 -1.08
C LEU A 61 0.48 2.49 -1.71
N CYS A 62 0.04 1.54 -0.89
CA CYS A 62 -0.12 0.14 -1.32
C CYS A 62 -1.52 -0.21 -1.83
N LEU A 63 -2.58 0.46 -1.37
CA LEU A 63 -3.95 0.08 -1.77
C LEU A 63 -4.34 0.76 -3.08
N LYS A 64 -4.62 -0.06 -4.09
CA LYS A 64 -5.12 0.35 -5.40
C LYS A 64 -6.52 -0.21 -5.65
N ASP A 65 -7.33 0.58 -6.31
CA ASP A 65 -8.58 0.13 -6.90
C ASP A 65 -8.26 -0.92 -7.99
N PRO A 66 -8.84 -2.13 -7.94
CA PRO A 66 -8.46 -3.21 -8.85
C PRO A 66 -8.90 -2.99 -10.30
N GLU A 67 -9.90 -2.14 -10.55
CA GLU A 67 -10.40 -1.86 -11.89
C GLU A 67 -9.56 -0.79 -12.60
N SER A 68 -9.25 0.29 -11.89
CA SER A 68 -8.54 1.45 -12.44
C SER A 68 -7.04 1.44 -12.18
N GLY A 69 -6.56 0.63 -11.22
CA GLY A 69 -5.17 0.61 -10.77
C GLY A 69 -4.74 1.86 -9.99
N LYS A 70 -5.67 2.78 -9.71
CA LYS A 70 -5.38 4.05 -9.03
C LYS A 70 -5.35 3.88 -7.51
N PRO A 71 -4.62 4.74 -6.77
CA PRO A 71 -4.69 4.76 -5.30
C PRO A 71 -6.13 4.88 -4.81
N VAL A 72 -6.48 4.08 -3.79
CA VAL A 72 -7.79 4.18 -3.12
C VAL A 72 -7.87 5.43 -2.24
N PHE A 73 -6.75 5.80 -1.63
CA PHE A 73 -6.63 6.93 -0.72
C PHE A 73 -5.62 7.95 -1.26
N GLU A 74 -5.85 9.20 -0.90
CA GLU A 74 -4.93 10.29 -1.14
C GLU A 74 -4.25 10.76 0.14
N GLN A 75 -3.24 11.61 -0.01
CA GLN A 75 -2.52 12.16 1.14
C GLN A 75 -3.42 12.95 2.10
N ALA A 76 -4.49 13.56 1.58
CA ALA A 76 -5.48 14.27 2.39
C ALA A 76 -6.27 13.35 3.34
N ASP A 77 -6.36 12.06 3.04
CA ASP A 77 -7.14 11.10 3.84
C ASP A 77 -6.38 10.59 5.08
N ARG A 78 -5.09 10.92 5.21
CA ARG A 78 -4.22 10.42 6.28
C ARG A 78 -4.83 10.59 7.66
N ASP A 79 -5.36 11.78 7.95
CA ASP A 79 -5.96 12.10 9.25
C ASP A 79 -7.25 11.30 9.54
N GLY A 80 -7.94 10.85 8.49
CA GLY A 80 -9.04 9.91 8.60
C GLY A 80 -8.55 8.48 8.87
N LEU A 81 -7.52 8.04 8.16
CA LEU A 81 -6.94 6.70 8.28
C LEU A 81 -6.37 6.42 9.67
N VAL A 82 -5.67 7.38 10.28
CA VAL A 82 -5.14 7.23 11.65
C VAL A 82 -6.21 7.05 12.73
N LYS A 83 -7.48 7.39 12.42
CA LYS A 83 -8.62 7.25 13.33
C LYS A 83 -9.39 5.94 13.09
N LYS A 84 -9.03 5.16 12.07
CA LYS A 84 -9.68 3.87 11.79
C LYS A 84 -9.30 2.83 12.86
N ALA A 85 -10.17 1.84 13.02
CA ALA A 85 -9.91 0.72 13.91
C ALA A 85 -8.63 -0.02 13.48
N ALA A 86 -7.80 -0.39 14.46
CA ALA A 86 -6.50 -1.02 14.20
C ALA A 86 -6.62 -2.35 13.45
N GLY A 87 -7.58 -3.21 13.80
CA GLY A 87 -7.76 -4.53 13.18
C GLY A 87 -7.85 -4.48 11.65
N PRO A 88 -8.81 -3.75 11.08
CA PRO A 88 -8.92 -3.55 9.63
C PRO A 88 -7.66 -2.99 8.97
N VAL A 89 -7.02 -2.00 9.59
CA VAL A 89 -5.78 -1.39 9.06
C VAL A 89 -4.66 -2.44 9.01
N MET A 90 -4.42 -3.15 10.11
CA MET A 90 -3.36 -4.14 10.22
C MET A 90 -3.59 -5.39 9.34
N ALA A 91 -4.84 -5.68 8.95
CA ALA A 91 -5.13 -6.78 8.03
C ALA A 91 -4.63 -6.51 6.59
N LEU A 92 -4.48 -5.22 6.23
CA LEU A 92 -4.11 -4.75 4.89
C LEU A 92 -2.70 -4.16 4.83
N VAL A 93 -2.13 -3.72 5.95
CA VAL A 93 -0.71 -3.36 6.06
C VAL A 93 0.08 -4.65 6.29
N ARG A 94 0.66 -5.19 5.22
CA ARG A 94 1.46 -6.42 5.23
C ARG A 94 2.88 -6.17 4.76
#